data_AF-A0AAV2DK79-F1
#
_entry.id   AF-A0AAV2DK79-F1
#
_cell.length_a   1.000
_cell.length_b   1.000
_cell.length_c   1.000
_cell.angle_alpha   90.00
_cell.angle_beta   90.00
_cell.angle_gamma   90.00
#
_symmetry.space_group_name_H-M   'P 1'
#
loop_
_entity.id
_entity.type
_entity.pdbx_description
1 polymer ?
#
loop_
_entity_poly.entity_id
_entity_poly.type
_entity_poly.pdbx_seq_one_letter_code
_entity_poly.pdbx_strand_id
1 'polypeptide(L)'
;MRMEQMRLAGVELSLRREVESHRNEVDSLRHENMNLLNRLKGSGNEIYAATLKLDQEMGGRVCCLQNQGLSLLNESTELCSKLLEQIKGNASECLETAHRMEFIRNGLDGHFLVESDVKVQGFRRGIESLARGLQSVSSLLQEKSNSVAASCQQPNHPTSEETLKFELKTEALVTSLLREKLYAKELEVEQLQAEIAAAVRGNDILRYEVQNAMDNLSCVSHQLKDFELQMSKKDENLSQLQHDLQESMKELSLTKGILPQVTQERDIMWEEVKQYNEKNMLLNSEVGLLKKKVEALDEDVLVKEGQITILKDSLRKRTFDLLAGPDSTAEFLLE
;
A
#
# COMPACT_ATOMS: atom_id res chain seq x y z
N MET A 1 18.17 3.02 -24.30
CA MET A 1 19.54 2.63 -24.71
C MET A 1 20.57 2.67 -23.58
N ARG A 2 20.74 3.76 -22.80
CA ARG A 2 21.78 3.83 -21.75
C ARG A 2 21.65 2.83 -20.60
N MET A 3 20.42 2.57 -20.11
CA MET A 3 20.21 1.57 -19.04
C MET A 3 20.56 0.15 -19.50
N GLU A 4 20.23 -0.19 -20.75
CA GLU A 4 20.52 -1.52 -21.29
C GLU A 4 22.02 -1.72 -21.52
N GLN A 5 22.74 -0.68 -21.94
CA GLN A 5 24.20 -0.71 -22.03
C GLN A 5 24.88 -0.90 -20.66
N MET A 6 24.36 -0.25 -19.62
CA MET A 6 24.88 -0.40 -18.26
C MET A 6 24.62 -1.82 -17.72
N ARG A 7 23.44 -2.38 -18.00
CA ARG A 7 23.09 -3.77 -17.65
C ARG A 7 23.99 -4.78 -18.36
N LEU A 8 24.18 -4.62 -19.67
CA LEU A 8 25.03 -5.50 -20.47
C LEU A 8 26.51 -5.43 -20.06
N ALA A 9 27.03 -4.24 -19.74
CA ALA A 9 28.39 -4.09 -19.21
C ALA A 9 28.56 -4.77 -17.84
N GLY A 10 27.53 -4.75 -16.99
CA GLY A 10 27.52 -5.50 -15.72
C GLY A 10 27.55 -7.02 -15.93
N VAL A 11 26.78 -7.52 -16.89
CA VAL A 11 26.76 -8.95 -17.27
C VAL A 11 28.12 -9.37 -17.85
N GLU A 12 28.68 -8.57 -18.77
CA GLU A 12 30.00 -8.81 -19.36
C GLU A 12 31.10 -8.88 -18.29
N LEU A 13 31.11 -7.95 -17.33
CA LEU A 13 32.10 -7.91 -16.26
C LEU A 13 31.99 -9.13 -15.32
N SER A 14 30.78 -9.60 -15.07
CA SER A 14 30.54 -10.82 -14.28
C SER A 14 31.02 -12.06 -15.02
N LEU A 15 30.69 -12.19 -16.31
CA LEU A 15 31.17 -13.29 -17.15
C LEU A 15 32.70 -13.32 -17.27
N ARG A 16 33.35 -12.15 -17.37
CA ARG A 16 34.82 -12.08 -17.35
C ARG A 16 35.42 -12.57 -16.03
N ARG A 17 34.84 -12.20 -14.89
CA ARG A 17 35.27 -12.71 -13.58
C ARG A 17 35.08 -14.21 -13.46
N GLU A 18 33.98 -14.72 -13.99
CA GLU A 18 33.68 -16.14 -13.99
C GLU A 18 34.66 -16.93 -14.86
N VAL A 19 34.98 -16.46 -16.07
CA VAL A 19 35.99 -17.07 -16.93
C VAL A 19 37.37 -17.08 -16.27
N GLU A 20 37.78 -15.99 -15.63
CA GLU A 20 39.06 -15.92 -14.92
C GLU A 20 39.09 -16.89 -13.72
N SER A 21 37.97 -17.03 -13.00
CA SER A 21 37.84 -18.01 -11.92
C SER A 21 38.02 -19.45 -12.42
N HIS A 22 37.33 -19.82 -13.50
CA HIS A 22 37.46 -21.16 -14.09
C HIS A 22 38.87 -21.41 -14.61
N ARG A 23 39.54 -20.40 -15.15
CA ARG A 23 40.94 -20.50 -15.58
C ARG A 23 41.87 -20.82 -14.41
N ASN A 24 41.72 -20.11 -13.29
CA ASN A 24 42.49 -20.36 -12.07
C ASN A 24 42.22 -21.76 -11.50
N GLU A 25 40.99 -22.24 -11.56
CA GLU A 25 40.62 -23.60 -11.14
C GLU A 25 41.27 -24.67 -12.02
N VAL A 26 41.24 -24.50 -13.35
CA VAL A 26 41.91 -25.41 -14.28
C VAL A 26 43.42 -25.46 -14.02
N ASP A 27 44.05 -24.31 -13.76
CA ASP A 27 45.48 -24.28 -13.44
C ASP A 27 45.78 -24.92 -12.08
N SER A 28 44.92 -24.73 -11.07
CA SER A 28 45.02 -25.42 -9.77
C SER A 28 44.94 -26.94 -9.93
N LEU A 29 43.93 -27.43 -10.66
CA LEU A 29 43.74 -28.86 -10.94
C LEU A 29 44.91 -29.46 -11.74
N ARG A 30 45.50 -28.69 -12.65
CA ARG A 30 46.72 -29.13 -13.38
C ARG A 30 47.90 -29.30 -12.44
N HIS A 31 48.13 -28.37 -11.50
CA HIS A 31 49.21 -28.49 -10.52
C HIS A 31 48.98 -29.67 -9.58
N GLU A 32 47.74 -29.89 -9.13
CA GLU A 32 47.38 -31.03 -8.30
C GLU A 32 47.60 -32.36 -9.03
N ASN A 33 47.14 -32.47 -10.29
CA ASN A 33 47.36 -33.65 -11.11
C ASN A 33 48.84 -33.94 -11.36
N MET A 34 49.66 -32.90 -11.56
CA MET A 34 51.11 -33.05 -11.68
C MET A 34 51.73 -33.58 -10.39
N ASN A 35 51.28 -33.10 -9.23
CA ASN A 35 51.71 -33.59 -7.92
C ASN A 35 51.29 -35.05 -7.69
N LEU A 36 50.06 -35.42 -8.05
CA LEU A 36 49.58 -36.80 -7.96
C LEU A 36 50.38 -37.73 -8.88
N LEU A 37 50.67 -37.30 -10.11
CA LEU A 37 51.49 -38.05 -11.06
C LEU A 37 52.92 -38.24 -10.53
N ASN A 38 53.51 -37.21 -9.93
CA ASN A 38 54.84 -37.30 -9.32
C ASN A 38 54.86 -38.25 -8.12
N ARG A 39 53.78 -38.27 -7.31
CA ARG A 39 53.61 -39.23 -6.20
C ARG A 39 53.44 -40.67 -6.69
N LEU A 40 52.74 -40.89 -7.80
CA LEU A 40 52.55 -42.21 -8.40
C LEU A 40 53.82 -42.73 -9.09
N LYS A 41 54.70 -41.85 -9.55
CA LYS A 41 56.01 -42.20 -10.13
C LYS A 41 57.10 -42.51 -9.08
N GLY A 42 56.88 -42.16 -7.82
CA GLY A 42 57.80 -42.48 -6.72
C GLY A 42 57.95 -43.99 -6.55
N SER A 43 59.14 -44.45 -6.17
CA SER A 43 59.39 -45.88 -5.93
C SER A 43 58.43 -46.41 -4.85
N GLY A 44 58.08 -47.71 -4.87
CA GLY A 44 57.08 -48.29 -3.95
C GLY A 44 57.30 -47.92 -2.47
N ASN A 45 58.54 -47.72 -2.03
CA ASN A 45 58.87 -47.26 -0.68
C ASN A 45 58.41 -45.80 -0.38
N GLU A 46 58.42 -44.91 -1.35
CA GLU A 46 57.93 -43.52 -1.21
C GLU A 46 56.41 -43.45 -1.16
N ILE A 47 55.71 -44.34 -1.89
CA ILE A 47 54.25 -44.45 -1.88
C ILE A 47 53.76 -44.98 -0.53
N TYR A 48 54.43 -46.00 0.02
CA TYR A 48 54.15 -46.50 1.37
C TYR A 48 54.45 -45.43 2.44
N ALA A 49 55.58 -44.73 2.34
CA ALA A 49 55.93 -43.65 3.28
C ALA A 49 54.94 -42.47 3.20
N ALA A 50 54.49 -42.09 2.01
CA ALA A 50 53.51 -41.03 1.80
C ALA A 50 52.12 -41.41 2.33
N THR A 51 51.73 -42.69 2.22
CA THR A 51 50.46 -43.19 2.74
C THR A 51 50.46 -43.24 4.26
N LEU A 52 51.55 -43.71 4.87
CA LEU A 52 51.73 -43.69 6.32
C LEU A 52 51.75 -42.26 6.89
N LYS A 53 52.43 -41.33 6.19
CA LYS A 53 52.47 -39.92 6.58
C LYS A 53 51.09 -39.26 6.50
N LEU A 54 50.32 -39.58 5.45
CA LEU A 54 48.94 -39.13 5.30
C LEU A 54 48.05 -39.69 6.40
N ASP A 55 48.15 -40.98 6.71
CA ASP A 55 47.36 -41.61 7.78
C ASP A 55 47.68 -41.01 9.16
N GLN A 56 48.95 -40.70 9.44
CA GLN A 56 49.36 -39.98 10.65
C GLN A 56 48.84 -38.55 10.71
N GLU A 57 48.91 -37.81 9.60
CA GLU A 57 48.38 -36.44 9.53
C GLU A 57 46.86 -36.42 9.71
N MET A 58 46.14 -37.34 9.06
CA MET A 58 44.69 -37.51 9.20
C MET A 58 44.31 -37.85 10.65
N GLY A 59 45.04 -38.76 11.29
CA GLY A 59 44.85 -39.07 12.72
C GLY A 59 45.06 -37.86 13.62
N GLY A 60 46.11 -37.07 13.36
CA GLY A 60 46.38 -35.82 14.08
C GLY A 60 45.26 -34.79 13.91
N ARG A 61 44.77 -34.59 12.68
CA ARG A 61 43.67 -33.66 12.37
C ARG A 61 42.36 -34.08 13.05
N VAL A 62 42.01 -35.37 13.00
CA VAL A 62 40.83 -35.92 13.66
C VAL A 62 40.92 -35.72 15.18
N CYS A 63 42.08 -35.97 15.78
CA CYS A 63 42.33 -35.74 17.20
C CYS A 63 42.17 -34.26 17.59
N CYS A 64 42.71 -33.33 16.80
CA CYS A 64 42.52 -31.89 17.02
C CYS A 64 41.05 -31.48 16.93
N LEU A 65 40.30 -31.99 15.96
CA LEU A 65 38.87 -31.69 15.81
C LEU A 65 38.05 -32.25 16.98
N GLN A 66 38.37 -33.46 17.46
CA GLN A 66 37.70 -34.06 18.62
C GLN A 66 37.97 -33.30 19.92
N ASN A 67 39.23 -32.91 20.16
CA ASN A 67 39.62 -32.31 21.43
C ASN A 67 39.35 -30.80 21.51
N GLN A 68 39.52 -30.06 20.40
CA GLN A 68 39.41 -28.60 20.38
C GLN A 68 38.22 -28.12 19.54
N GLY A 69 38.02 -28.70 18.35
CA GLY A 69 36.96 -28.28 17.43
C GLY A 69 35.56 -28.46 18.01
N LEU A 70 35.28 -29.62 18.62
CA LEU A 70 33.99 -29.87 19.27
C LEU A 70 33.75 -28.98 20.49
N SER A 71 34.78 -28.67 21.29
CA SER A 71 34.66 -27.74 22.42
C SER A 71 34.28 -26.35 21.95
N LEU A 72 34.99 -25.82 20.94
CA LEU A 72 34.73 -24.50 20.38
C LEU A 72 33.33 -24.37 19.78
N LEU A 73 32.87 -25.40 19.05
CA LEU A 73 31.51 -25.43 18.49
C LEU A 73 30.43 -25.49 19.57
N ASN A 74 30.65 -26.28 20.63
CA ASN A 74 29.75 -26.35 21.77
C ASN A 74 29.68 -25.01 22.53
N GLU A 75 30.84 -24.40 22.82
CA GLU A 75 30.93 -23.08 23.46
C GLU A 75 30.26 -22.00 22.63
N SER A 76 30.49 -21.97 21.31
CA SER A 76 29.83 -21.04 20.39
C SER A 76 28.31 -21.22 20.37
N THR A 77 27.84 -22.48 20.32
CA THR A 77 26.40 -22.78 20.30
C THR A 77 25.74 -22.38 21.63
N GLU A 78 26.42 -22.60 22.75
CA GLU A 78 25.98 -22.19 24.08
C GLU A 78 25.93 -20.66 24.24
N LEU A 79 26.91 -19.94 23.68
CA LEU A 79 26.87 -18.47 23.61
C LEU A 79 25.69 -17.97 22.77
N CYS A 80 25.41 -18.61 21.63
CA CYS A 80 24.23 -18.29 20.81
C CYS A 80 22.92 -18.53 21.58
N SER A 81 22.80 -19.63 22.33
CA SER A 81 21.65 -19.87 23.22
C SER A 81 21.49 -18.78 24.27
N LYS A 82 22.58 -18.38 24.94
CA LYS A 82 22.56 -17.31 25.96
C LYS A 82 22.19 -15.96 25.38
N LEU A 83 22.71 -15.60 24.20
CA LEU A 83 22.37 -14.37 23.51
C LEU A 83 20.88 -14.35 23.11
N LEU A 84 20.36 -15.48 22.63
CA LEU A 84 18.95 -15.62 22.27
C LEU A 84 18.04 -15.44 23.50
N GLU A 85 18.39 -16.06 24.63
CA GLU A 85 17.65 -15.90 25.89
C GLU A 85 17.75 -14.47 26.45
N GLN A 86 18.86 -13.77 26.28
CA GLN A 86 18.98 -12.34 26.62
C GLN A 86 18.08 -11.47 25.75
N ILE A 87 18.03 -11.72 24.43
CA ILE A 87 17.15 -10.99 23.51
C ILE A 87 15.67 -11.23 23.88
N LYS A 88 15.33 -12.47 24.24
CA LYS A 88 13.98 -12.87 24.68
C LYS A 88 13.60 -12.26 26.03
N GLY A 89 14.52 -12.23 27.00
CA GLY A 89 14.32 -11.61 28.31
C GLY A 89 14.18 -10.09 28.25
N ASN A 90 15.03 -9.43 27.45
CA ASN A 90 14.97 -7.98 27.25
C ASN A 90 13.68 -7.54 26.54
N ALA A 91 13.10 -8.39 25.68
CA ALA A 91 11.79 -8.13 25.08
C ALA A 91 10.63 -8.21 26.10
N SER A 92 10.78 -9.02 27.16
CA SER A 92 9.81 -9.17 28.25
C SER A 92 9.91 -8.03 29.29
N GLU A 93 11.12 -7.60 29.66
CA GLU A 93 11.33 -6.47 30.60
C GLU A 93 10.96 -5.11 29.99
N CYS A 94 11.01 -4.96 28.66
CA CYS A 94 10.65 -3.72 27.97
C CYS A 94 9.13 -3.46 27.92
N LEU A 95 8.30 -4.45 28.29
CA LEU A 95 6.84 -4.30 28.33
C LEU A 95 6.34 -3.47 29.53
N GLU A 96 7.17 -3.27 30.56
CA GLU A 96 6.78 -2.57 31.79
C GLU A 96 7.08 -1.06 31.80
N THR A 97 7.86 -0.53 30.84
CA THR A 97 8.14 0.91 30.75
C THR A 97 7.71 1.49 29.40
N ALA A 98 6.43 1.84 29.35
CA ALA A 98 5.85 2.64 28.27
C ALA A 98 6.52 4.02 28.25
N HIS A 99 7.57 4.20 27.43
CA HIS A 99 7.96 5.47 26.74
C HIS A 99 9.26 5.36 25.88
N ARG A 100 9.70 4.15 25.48
CA ARG A 100 10.78 3.98 24.48
C ARG A 100 10.31 3.17 23.26
N MET A 101 9.08 3.46 22.86
CA MET A 101 8.23 2.61 22.05
C MET A 101 8.21 3.07 20.59
N GLU A 102 9.33 2.91 19.88
CA GLU A 102 9.30 2.95 18.41
C GLU A 102 10.54 2.33 17.73
N PHE A 103 11.66 2.18 18.43
CA PHE A 103 12.91 1.76 17.76
C PHE A 103 13.19 0.25 17.73
N ILE A 104 12.54 -0.57 18.58
CA ILE A 104 12.79 -2.03 18.65
C ILE A 104 11.66 -2.85 17.98
N ARG A 105 10.48 -2.25 17.74
CA ARG A 105 9.27 -2.95 17.25
C ARG A 105 9.30 -3.31 15.76
N ASN A 106 10.36 -2.97 15.01
CA ASN A 106 10.40 -3.13 13.56
C ASN A 106 11.40 -4.17 13.03
N GLY A 107 12.05 -4.98 13.89
CA GLY A 107 13.11 -5.89 13.42
C GLY A 107 13.20 -7.29 14.03
N LEU A 108 12.53 -7.57 15.14
CA LEU A 108 12.58 -8.89 15.80
C LEU A 108 11.18 -9.48 15.83
N ASP A 109 10.76 -10.01 14.68
CA ASP A 109 9.51 -10.76 14.55
C ASP A 109 9.58 -12.02 15.45
N GLY A 110 8.46 -12.39 16.07
CA GLY A 110 8.35 -13.65 16.83
C GLY A 110 8.73 -14.86 15.97
N HIS A 111 8.52 -14.75 14.65
CA HIS A 111 9.03 -15.70 13.66
C HIS A 111 10.56 -15.83 13.68
N PHE A 112 11.30 -14.72 13.71
CA PHE A 112 12.77 -14.73 13.73
C PHE A 112 13.32 -15.39 15.00
N LEU A 113 12.67 -15.16 16.15
CA LEU A 113 13.06 -15.77 17.41
C LEU A 113 12.87 -17.30 17.39
N VAL A 114 11.72 -17.77 16.90
CA VAL A 114 11.43 -19.21 16.76
C VAL A 114 12.36 -19.85 15.73
N GLU A 115 12.60 -19.21 14.59
CA GLU A 115 13.53 -19.70 13.56
C GLU A 115 14.96 -19.81 14.10
N SER A 116 15.40 -18.82 14.87
CA SER A 116 16.74 -18.81 15.47
C SER A 116 16.89 -19.88 16.56
N ASP A 117 15.85 -20.14 17.36
CA ASP A 117 15.86 -21.24 18.34
C ASP A 117 16.00 -22.60 17.65
N VAL A 118 15.22 -22.83 16.59
CA VAL A 118 15.30 -24.06 15.77
C VAL A 118 16.69 -24.23 15.16
N LYS A 119 17.33 -23.15 14.68
CA LYS A 119 18.70 -23.19 14.16
C LYS A 119 19.72 -23.57 15.23
N VAL A 120 19.63 -22.99 16.43
CA VAL A 120 20.53 -23.30 17.57
C VAL A 120 20.37 -24.76 18.00
N GLN A 121 19.15 -25.27 18.06
CA GLN A 121 18.91 -26.70 18.30
C GLN A 121 19.46 -27.58 17.16
N GLY A 122 19.34 -27.13 15.91
CA GLY A 122 19.93 -27.78 14.75
C GLY A 122 21.45 -27.90 14.84
N PHE A 123 22.14 -26.84 15.26
CA PHE A 123 23.59 -26.87 15.49
C PHE A 123 23.98 -27.86 16.58
N ARG A 124 23.24 -27.93 17.69
CA ARG A 124 23.50 -28.91 18.77
C ARG A 124 23.45 -30.36 18.25
N ARG A 125 22.41 -30.70 17.47
CA ARG A 125 22.29 -32.03 16.83
C ARG A 125 23.40 -32.26 15.79
N GLY A 126 23.77 -31.22 15.04
CA GLY A 126 24.86 -31.28 14.07
C GLY A 126 26.22 -31.57 14.72
N ILE A 127 26.50 -30.95 15.87
CA ILE A 127 27.72 -31.19 16.65
C ILE A 127 27.75 -32.62 17.19
N GLU A 128 26.62 -33.14 17.70
CA GLU A 128 26.51 -34.55 18.14
C GLU A 128 26.72 -35.54 16.99
N SER A 129 26.21 -35.22 15.80
CA SER A 129 26.44 -36.02 14.59
C SER A 129 27.92 -35.99 14.17
N LEU A 130 28.53 -34.81 14.20
CA LEU A 130 29.95 -34.63 13.90
C LEU A 130 30.84 -35.38 14.90
N ALA A 131 30.51 -35.35 16.19
CA ALA A 131 31.23 -36.09 17.23
C ALA A 131 31.22 -37.60 16.95
N ARG A 132 30.05 -38.17 16.63
CA ARG A 132 29.92 -39.58 16.23
C ARG A 132 30.69 -39.90 14.96
N GLY A 133 30.63 -39.02 13.95
CA GLY A 133 31.37 -39.16 12.70
C GLY A 133 32.90 -39.18 12.92
N LEU A 134 33.42 -38.23 13.69
CA LEU A 134 34.84 -38.17 14.04
C LEU A 134 35.27 -39.41 14.83
N GLN A 135 34.43 -39.92 15.72
CA GLN A 135 34.72 -41.16 16.47
C GLN A 135 34.79 -42.38 15.56
N SER A 136 33.91 -42.48 14.56
CA SER A 136 33.95 -43.54 13.56
C SER A 136 35.18 -43.46 12.65
N VAL A 137 35.57 -42.26 12.22
CA VAL A 137 36.80 -42.08 11.42
C VAL A 137 38.04 -42.40 12.25
N SER A 138 38.06 -42.02 13.54
CA SER A 138 39.15 -42.35 14.46
C SER A 138 39.30 -43.86 14.65
N SER A 139 38.20 -44.61 14.81
CA SER A 139 38.25 -46.08 14.91
C SER A 139 38.75 -46.75 13.62
N LEU A 140 38.33 -46.25 12.45
CA LEU A 140 38.79 -46.77 11.15
C LEU A 140 40.28 -46.52 10.92
N LEU A 141 40.79 -45.35 11.32
CA LEU A 141 42.22 -45.03 11.22
C LEU A 141 43.07 -45.92 12.15
N GLN A 142 42.57 -46.24 13.35
CA GLN A 142 43.24 -47.16 14.27
C GLN A 142 43.23 -48.61 13.76
N GLU A 143 42.12 -49.07 13.19
CA GLU A 143 41.99 -50.42 12.60
C GLU A 143 42.95 -50.62 11.42
N LYS A 144 43.07 -49.61 10.55
CA LYS A 144 44.00 -49.60 9.42
C LYS A 144 45.47 -49.67 9.88
N SER A 145 45.83 -48.96 10.94
CA SER A 145 47.19 -48.98 11.51
C SER A 145 47.59 -50.37 12.05
N ASN A 146 46.63 -51.16 12.54
CA ASN A 146 46.89 -52.49 13.11
C ASN A 146 46.97 -53.59 12.04
N SER A 147 46.26 -53.41 10.91
CA SER A 147 46.26 -54.37 9.79
C SER A 147 47.58 -54.38 9.01
N VAL A 148 48.25 -53.23 8.88
CA VAL A 148 49.50 -53.07 8.10
C VAL A 148 50.72 -53.71 8.78
N ALA A 149 50.65 -54.03 10.08
CA ALA A 149 51.74 -54.71 10.79
C ALA A 149 51.82 -56.23 10.53
N ALA A 150 50.78 -56.84 9.95
CA ALA A 150 50.65 -58.30 9.85
C ALA A 150 51.00 -58.92 8.48
N SER A 151 51.19 -58.13 7.42
CA SER A 151 51.36 -58.66 6.04
C SER A 151 52.71 -58.31 5.42
N CYS A 152 53.81 -58.73 6.03
CA CYS A 152 55.15 -58.63 5.42
C CYS A 152 55.89 -59.96 5.50
N GLN A 153 55.33 -61.06 4.96
CA GLN A 153 56.12 -62.24 4.62
C GLN A 153 55.64 -62.93 3.32
N GLN A 154 56.62 -63.07 2.41
CA GLN A 154 56.74 -63.97 1.24
C GLN A 154 56.26 -63.51 -0.15
N PRO A 155 57.21 -63.38 -1.11
CA PRO A 155 56.96 -63.47 -2.54
C PRO A 155 57.41 -64.84 -3.09
N ASN A 156 56.48 -65.64 -3.63
CA ASN A 156 56.80 -66.76 -4.51
C ASN A 156 56.25 -66.46 -5.91
N HIS A 157 57.12 -66.51 -6.93
CA HIS A 157 56.78 -66.28 -8.32
C HIS A 157 55.90 -67.42 -8.89
N PRO A 158 54.75 -67.13 -9.52
CA PRO A 158 53.91 -68.13 -10.19
C PRO A 158 54.35 -68.39 -11.64
N THR A 159 54.02 -69.57 -12.16
CA THR A 159 54.30 -69.99 -13.54
C THR A 159 53.33 -69.39 -14.56
N SER A 160 53.74 -69.25 -15.83
CA SER A 160 53.01 -68.52 -16.90
C SER A 160 51.53 -68.91 -17.11
N GLU A 161 51.15 -70.15 -16.80
CA GLU A 161 49.77 -70.65 -16.94
C GLU A 161 48.90 -70.22 -15.75
N GLU A 162 49.48 -70.13 -14.55
CA GLU A 162 48.82 -69.58 -13.36
C GLU A 162 48.59 -68.09 -13.54
N THR A 163 49.54 -67.36 -14.16
CA THR A 163 49.41 -65.93 -14.48
C THR A 163 48.20 -65.66 -15.37
N LEU A 164 48.04 -66.41 -16.48
CA LEU A 164 46.87 -66.28 -17.37
C LEU A 164 45.55 -66.60 -16.67
N LYS A 165 45.53 -67.58 -15.76
CA LYS A 165 44.34 -67.93 -14.97
C LYS A 165 43.98 -66.82 -13.97
N PHE A 166 44.96 -66.16 -13.37
CA PHE A 166 44.73 -64.99 -12.53
C PHE A 166 44.21 -63.81 -13.37
N GLU A 167 44.79 -63.55 -14.54
CA GLU A 167 44.34 -62.49 -15.46
C GLU A 167 42.88 -62.69 -15.89
N LEU A 168 42.51 -63.89 -16.34
CA LEU A 168 41.12 -64.19 -16.73
C LEU A 168 40.14 -64.02 -15.56
N LYS A 169 40.53 -64.42 -14.34
CA LYS A 169 39.72 -64.24 -13.13
C LYS A 169 39.57 -62.76 -12.78
N THR A 170 40.64 -61.97 -12.93
CA THR A 170 40.57 -60.52 -12.72
C THR A 170 39.71 -59.83 -13.78
N GLU A 171 39.81 -60.23 -15.05
CA GLU A 171 38.98 -59.70 -16.13
C GLU A 171 37.50 -60.01 -15.90
N ALA A 172 37.17 -61.23 -15.47
CA ALA A 172 35.80 -61.63 -15.12
C ALA A 172 35.23 -60.78 -13.97
N LEU A 173 36.03 -60.53 -12.92
CA LEU A 173 35.64 -59.67 -11.79
C LEU A 173 35.47 -58.21 -12.20
N VAL A 174 36.37 -57.67 -13.03
CA VAL A 174 36.26 -56.30 -13.56
C VAL A 174 35.01 -56.18 -14.42
N THR A 175 34.75 -57.16 -15.29
CA THR A 175 33.55 -57.17 -16.15
C THR A 175 32.26 -57.25 -15.34
N SER A 176 32.21 -58.03 -14.26
CA SER A 176 31.03 -58.06 -13.38
C SER A 176 30.84 -56.73 -12.65
N LEU A 177 31.93 -56.13 -12.15
CA LEU A 177 31.88 -54.86 -11.43
C LEU A 177 31.48 -53.69 -12.35
N LEU A 178 31.96 -53.67 -13.58
CA LEU A 178 31.55 -52.67 -14.58
C LEU A 178 30.06 -52.81 -14.94
N ARG A 179 29.54 -54.03 -15.07
CA ARG A 179 28.11 -54.27 -15.27
C ARG A 179 27.26 -53.77 -14.10
N GLU A 180 27.66 -54.06 -12.87
CA GLU A 180 26.97 -53.56 -11.68
C GLU A 180 26.98 -52.03 -11.61
N LYS A 181 28.12 -51.40 -11.91
CA LYS A 181 28.23 -49.93 -11.99
C LYS A 181 27.36 -49.34 -13.10
N LEU A 182 27.26 -50.03 -14.25
CA LEU A 182 26.39 -49.62 -15.35
C LEU A 182 24.92 -49.67 -14.94
N TYR A 183 24.46 -50.75 -14.31
CA TYR A 183 23.09 -50.85 -13.80
C TYR A 183 22.77 -49.79 -12.73
N ALA A 184 23.72 -49.52 -11.83
CA ALA A 184 23.55 -48.46 -10.83
C ALA A 184 23.39 -47.07 -11.49
N LYS A 185 24.12 -46.82 -12.59
CA LYS A 185 24.00 -45.57 -13.37
C LYS A 185 22.72 -45.50 -14.19
N GLU A 186 22.24 -46.60 -14.75
CA GLU A 186 20.93 -46.64 -15.41
C GLU A 186 19.80 -46.27 -14.45
N LEU A 187 19.82 -46.82 -13.22
CA LEU A 187 18.82 -46.48 -12.20
C LEU A 187 18.88 -45.00 -11.78
N GLU A 188 20.08 -44.44 -11.64
CA GLU A 188 20.26 -43.01 -11.34
C GLU A 188 19.68 -42.13 -12.46
N VAL A 189 19.86 -42.53 -13.72
CA VAL A 189 19.29 -41.81 -14.87
C VAL A 189 17.76 -41.87 -14.88
N GLU A 190 17.16 -43.02 -14.59
CA GLU A 190 15.70 -43.15 -14.48
C GLU A 190 15.13 -42.27 -13.36
N GLN A 191 15.80 -42.23 -12.20
CA GLN A 191 15.39 -41.37 -11.10
C GLN A 191 15.47 -39.89 -11.48
N LEU A 192 16.58 -39.45 -12.08
CA LEU A 192 16.73 -38.07 -12.55
C LEU A 192 15.67 -37.70 -13.61
N GLN A 193 15.31 -38.62 -14.51
CA GLN A 193 14.23 -38.39 -15.48
C GLN A 193 12.88 -38.19 -14.79
N ALA A 194 12.58 -38.99 -13.75
CA ALA A 194 11.35 -38.84 -12.98
C ALA A 194 11.31 -37.50 -12.22
N GLU A 195 12.43 -37.09 -11.62
CA GLU A 195 12.58 -35.81 -10.93
C GLU A 195 12.42 -34.62 -11.90
N ILE A 196 13.05 -34.67 -13.08
CA ILE A 196 12.88 -33.66 -14.12
C ILE A 196 11.42 -33.60 -14.57
N ALA A 197 10.76 -34.73 -14.81
CA ALA A 197 9.36 -34.75 -15.23
C ALA A 197 8.42 -34.16 -14.15
N ALA A 198 8.71 -34.40 -12.87
CA ALA A 198 7.98 -33.78 -11.77
C ALA A 198 8.22 -32.27 -11.70
N ALA A 199 9.48 -31.83 -11.86
CA ALA A 199 9.84 -30.42 -11.87
C ALA A 199 9.19 -29.66 -13.04
N VAL A 200 9.14 -30.24 -14.24
CA VAL A 200 8.46 -29.66 -15.41
C VAL A 200 6.97 -29.46 -15.14
N ARG A 201 6.28 -30.48 -14.61
CA ARG A 201 4.86 -30.35 -14.23
C ARG A 201 4.64 -29.27 -13.18
N GLY A 202 5.53 -29.19 -12.17
CA GLY A 202 5.48 -28.12 -11.18
C GLY A 202 5.65 -26.74 -11.82
N ASN A 203 6.57 -26.60 -12.78
CA ASN A 203 6.78 -25.35 -13.51
C ASN A 203 5.53 -24.92 -14.31
N ASP A 204 4.86 -25.87 -14.96
CA ASP A 204 3.63 -25.59 -15.71
C ASP A 204 2.50 -25.09 -14.80
N ILE A 205 2.35 -25.68 -13.60
CA ILE A 205 1.39 -25.21 -12.59
C ILE A 205 1.72 -23.78 -12.16
N LEU A 206 2.99 -23.51 -11.81
CA LEU A 206 3.42 -22.17 -11.40
C LEU A 206 3.22 -21.14 -12.51
N ARG A 207 3.47 -21.51 -13.78
CA ARG A 207 3.19 -20.63 -14.93
C ARG A 207 1.71 -20.28 -15.04
N TYR A 208 0.83 -21.27 -14.82
CA TYR A 208 -0.62 -21.03 -14.82
C TYR A 208 -1.03 -20.09 -13.67
N GLU A 209 -0.50 -20.31 -12.47
CA GLU A 209 -0.77 -19.45 -11.30
C GLU A 209 -0.30 -18.02 -11.52
N VAL A 210 0.90 -17.84 -12.10
CA VAL A 210 1.44 -16.51 -12.46
C VAL A 210 0.54 -15.82 -13.47
N GLN A 211 0.08 -16.52 -14.51
CA GLN A 211 -0.81 -15.93 -15.51
C GLN A 211 -2.15 -15.51 -14.89
N ASN A 212 -2.75 -16.39 -14.08
CA ASN A 212 -3.99 -16.09 -13.36
C ASN A 212 -3.83 -14.87 -12.42
N ALA A 213 -2.70 -14.78 -11.71
CA ALA A 213 -2.40 -13.62 -10.87
C ALA A 213 -2.25 -12.33 -11.71
N MET A 214 -1.60 -12.40 -12.87
CA MET A 214 -1.48 -11.26 -13.79
C MET A 214 -2.84 -10.80 -14.34
N ASP A 215 -3.72 -11.74 -14.70
CA ASP A 215 -5.05 -11.41 -15.21
C ASP A 215 -5.92 -10.75 -14.13
N ASN A 216 -5.86 -11.27 -12.90
CA ASN A 216 -6.54 -10.66 -11.74
C ASN A 216 -6.00 -9.26 -11.45
N LEU A 217 -4.67 -9.08 -11.49
CA LEU A 217 -4.06 -7.77 -11.32
C LEU A 217 -4.48 -6.78 -12.41
N SER A 218 -4.60 -7.24 -13.67
CA SER A 218 -5.09 -6.42 -14.77
C SER A 218 -6.53 -5.96 -14.54
N CYS A 219 -7.41 -6.86 -14.08
CA CYS A 219 -8.78 -6.53 -13.73
C CYS A 219 -8.87 -5.48 -12.61
N VAL A 220 -8.16 -5.70 -11.50
CA VAL A 220 -8.09 -4.75 -10.38
C VAL A 220 -7.50 -3.41 -10.82
N SER A 221 -6.49 -3.41 -11.70
CA SER A 221 -5.91 -2.19 -12.25
C SER A 221 -6.92 -1.38 -13.07
N HIS A 222 -7.79 -2.03 -13.85
CA HIS A 222 -8.86 -1.34 -14.58
C HIS A 222 -9.88 -0.75 -13.61
N GLN A 223 -10.31 -1.51 -12.60
CA GLN A 223 -11.24 -1.03 -11.56
C GLN A 223 -10.68 0.19 -10.81
N LEU A 224 -9.37 0.17 -10.51
CA LEU A 224 -8.70 1.31 -9.87
C LEU A 224 -8.78 2.57 -10.74
N LYS A 225 -8.50 2.47 -12.05
CA LYS A 225 -8.61 3.61 -12.98
C LYS A 225 -10.04 4.15 -13.08
N ASP A 226 -11.04 3.27 -13.05
CA ASP A 226 -12.44 3.68 -13.05
C ASP A 226 -12.79 4.46 -11.77
N PHE A 227 -12.28 4.03 -10.61
CA PHE A 227 -12.44 4.76 -9.36
C PHE A 227 -11.71 6.11 -9.36
N GLU A 228 -10.49 6.16 -9.89
CA GLU A 228 -9.74 7.42 -10.05
C GLU A 228 -10.54 8.43 -10.89
N LEU A 229 -11.09 8.00 -12.03
CA LEU A 229 -11.92 8.85 -12.88
C LEU A 229 -13.18 9.34 -12.16
N GLN A 230 -13.86 8.45 -11.42
CA GLN A 230 -15.03 8.84 -10.62
C GLN A 230 -14.67 9.86 -9.53
N MET A 231 -13.53 9.70 -8.88
CA MET A 231 -13.06 10.63 -7.85
C MET A 231 -12.77 12.00 -8.46
N SER A 232 -12.07 12.08 -9.58
CA SER A 232 -11.84 13.35 -10.28
C SER A 232 -13.15 14.06 -10.65
N LYS A 233 -14.16 13.32 -11.14
CA LYS A 233 -15.49 13.89 -11.42
C LYS A 233 -16.18 14.41 -10.16
N LYS A 234 -16.00 13.74 -9.01
CA LYS A 234 -16.55 14.20 -7.74
C LYS A 234 -15.83 15.45 -7.24
N ASP A 235 -14.53 15.57 -7.43
CA ASP A 235 -13.75 16.76 -7.08
C ASP A 235 -14.15 17.98 -7.91
N GLU A 236 -14.40 17.80 -9.21
CA GLU A 236 -14.96 18.85 -10.08
C GLU A 236 -16.33 19.33 -9.57
N ASN A 237 -17.23 18.39 -9.24
CA ASN A 237 -18.55 18.74 -8.68
C ASN A 237 -18.44 19.44 -7.32
N LEU A 238 -17.51 19.03 -6.46
CA LEU A 238 -17.29 19.66 -5.15
C LEU A 238 -16.79 21.08 -5.34
N SER A 239 -15.87 21.30 -6.28
CA SER A 239 -15.35 22.62 -6.61
C SER A 239 -16.47 23.55 -7.12
N GLN A 240 -17.36 23.05 -7.97
CA GLN A 240 -18.52 23.80 -8.45
C GLN A 240 -19.47 24.15 -7.29
N LEU A 241 -19.85 23.18 -6.45
CA LEU A 241 -20.73 23.43 -5.30
C LEU A 241 -20.12 24.43 -4.31
N GLN A 242 -18.81 24.39 -4.11
CA GLN A 242 -18.11 25.36 -3.28
C GLN A 242 -18.20 26.77 -3.85
N HIS A 243 -18.07 26.91 -5.18
CA HIS A 243 -18.24 28.18 -5.87
C HIS A 243 -19.68 28.72 -5.73
N ASP A 244 -20.67 27.88 -6.01
CA ASP A 244 -22.10 28.24 -5.91
C ASP A 244 -22.47 28.66 -4.49
N LEU A 245 -21.97 27.94 -3.48
CA LEU A 245 -22.17 28.30 -2.08
C LEU A 245 -21.55 29.67 -1.74
N GLN A 246 -20.35 29.94 -2.24
CA GLN A 246 -19.69 31.23 -2.03
C GLN A 246 -20.47 32.38 -2.70
N GLU A 247 -21.02 32.16 -3.88
CA GLU A 247 -21.86 33.12 -4.58
C GLU A 247 -23.16 33.39 -3.80
N SER A 248 -23.86 32.33 -3.40
CA SER A 248 -25.08 32.44 -2.58
C SER A 248 -24.83 33.16 -1.24
N MET A 249 -23.68 32.92 -0.61
CA MET A 249 -23.28 33.67 0.60
C MET A 249 -23.10 35.17 0.32
N LYS A 250 -22.53 35.56 -0.82
CA LYS A 250 -22.39 36.97 -1.21
C LYS A 250 -23.74 37.63 -1.45
N GLU A 251 -24.63 36.96 -2.18
CA GLU A 251 -26.00 37.44 -2.43
C GLU A 251 -26.80 37.60 -1.13
N LEU A 252 -26.67 36.63 -0.21
CA LEU A 252 -27.29 36.71 1.10
C LEU A 252 -26.76 37.90 1.90
N SER A 253 -25.45 38.16 1.88
CA SER A 253 -24.86 39.32 2.53
C SER A 253 -25.35 40.65 1.94
N LEU A 254 -25.47 40.75 0.61
CA LEU A 254 -26.06 41.90 -0.05
C LEU A 254 -27.52 42.11 0.37
N THR A 255 -28.32 41.05 0.33
CA THR A 255 -29.75 41.09 0.69
C THR A 255 -29.93 41.49 2.16
N LYS A 256 -29.12 40.95 3.07
CA LYS A 256 -29.09 41.36 4.49
C LYS A 256 -28.71 42.83 4.68
N GLY A 257 -27.90 43.41 3.78
CA GLY A 257 -27.56 44.82 3.79
C GLY A 257 -28.69 45.74 3.32
N ILE A 258 -29.47 45.30 2.32
CA ILE A 258 -30.60 46.07 1.76
C ILE A 258 -31.84 46.02 2.65
N LEU A 259 -32.09 44.88 3.31
CA LEU A 259 -33.31 44.66 4.09
C LEU A 259 -33.59 45.74 5.16
N PRO A 260 -32.62 46.23 5.95
CA PRO A 260 -32.86 47.31 6.90
C PRO A 260 -33.26 48.63 6.24
N GLN A 261 -32.71 48.95 5.07
CA GLN A 261 -33.04 50.18 4.33
C GLN A 261 -34.50 50.14 3.88
N VAL A 262 -34.92 49.04 3.24
CA VAL A 262 -36.33 48.84 2.83
C VAL A 262 -37.27 48.83 4.04
N THR A 263 -36.83 48.24 5.16
CA THR A 263 -37.61 48.23 6.41
C THR A 263 -37.82 49.66 6.93
N GLN A 264 -36.77 50.48 6.94
CA GLN A 264 -36.82 51.87 7.36
C GLN A 264 -37.69 52.73 6.43
N GLU A 265 -37.54 52.58 5.11
CA GLU A 265 -38.37 53.27 4.13
C GLU A 265 -39.86 52.96 4.32
N ARG A 266 -40.18 51.68 4.56
CA ARG A 266 -41.55 51.23 4.86
C ARG A 266 -42.08 51.87 6.15
N ASP A 267 -41.26 51.98 7.19
CA ASP A 267 -41.66 52.58 8.47
C ASP A 267 -41.92 54.09 8.33
N ILE A 268 -41.11 54.81 7.55
CA ILE A 268 -41.31 56.24 7.24
C ILE A 268 -42.62 56.43 6.47
N MET A 269 -42.83 55.67 5.40
CA MET A 269 -44.02 55.76 4.57
C MET A 269 -45.30 55.46 5.37
N TRP A 270 -45.23 54.51 6.30
CA TRP A 270 -46.34 54.19 7.20
C TRP A 270 -46.73 55.38 8.08
N GLU A 271 -45.75 56.09 8.63
CA GLU A 271 -46.01 57.29 9.45
C GLU A 271 -46.59 58.43 8.60
N GLU A 272 -46.11 58.62 7.37
CA GLU A 272 -46.69 59.58 6.43
C GLU A 272 -48.17 59.27 6.12
N VAL A 273 -48.49 58.00 5.82
CA VAL A 273 -49.88 57.57 5.58
C VAL A 273 -50.76 57.84 6.79
N LYS A 274 -50.27 57.58 8.01
CA LYS A 274 -51.00 57.88 9.24
C LYS A 274 -51.28 59.38 9.39
N GLN A 275 -50.29 60.23 9.15
CA GLN A 275 -50.46 61.69 9.19
C GLN A 275 -51.46 62.19 8.14
N TYR A 276 -51.41 61.66 6.91
CA TYR A 276 -52.38 62.00 5.88
C TYR A 276 -53.80 61.56 6.25
N ASN A 277 -53.96 60.39 6.89
CA ASN A 277 -55.25 59.91 7.34
C ASN A 277 -55.86 60.83 8.42
N GLU A 278 -55.07 61.27 9.40
CA GLU A 278 -55.50 62.23 10.42
C GLU A 278 -55.96 63.56 9.79
N LYS A 279 -55.17 64.11 8.86
CA LYS A 279 -55.55 65.32 8.11
C LYS A 279 -56.84 65.12 7.31
N ASN A 280 -57.00 63.97 6.67
CA ASN A 280 -58.20 63.65 5.89
C ASN A 280 -59.45 63.55 6.80
N MET A 281 -59.31 63.00 8.00
CA MET A 281 -60.40 62.98 8.99
C MET A 281 -60.81 64.39 9.44
N LEU A 282 -59.85 65.28 9.68
CA LEU A 282 -60.12 66.69 10.01
C LEU A 282 -60.85 67.39 8.84
N LEU A 283 -60.33 67.26 7.62
CA LEU A 283 -60.95 67.84 6.43
C LEU A 283 -62.38 67.30 6.19
N ASN A 284 -62.60 66.00 6.33
CA ASN A 284 -63.93 65.41 6.21
C ASN A 284 -64.91 65.96 7.25
N SER A 285 -64.45 66.23 8.48
CA SER A 285 -65.27 66.85 9.53
C SER A 285 -65.64 68.30 9.18
N GLU A 286 -64.70 69.06 8.62
CA GLU A 286 -64.93 70.44 8.17
C GLU A 286 -65.91 70.48 7.00
N VAL A 287 -65.74 69.60 6.02
CA VAL A 287 -66.68 69.42 4.89
C VAL A 287 -68.09 69.08 5.41
N GLY A 288 -68.19 68.19 6.41
CA GLY A 288 -69.46 67.85 7.04
C GLY A 288 -70.14 69.05 7.73
N LEU A 289 -69.36 69.91 8.39
CA LEU A 289 -69.87 71.13 9.03
C LEU A 289 -70.31 72.17 8.00
N LEU A 290 -69.51 72.38 6.95
CA LEU A 290 -69.85 73.27 5.85
C LEU A 290 -71.13 72.82 5.15
N LYS A 291 -71.29 71.51 4.91
CA LYS A 291 -72.50 70.96 4.31
C LYS A 291 -73.75 71.25 5.15
N LYS A 292 -73.70 71.04 6.47
CA LYS A 292 -74.79 71.40 7.39
C LYS A 292 -75.11 72.89 7.37
N LYS A 293 -74.09 73.75 7.25
CA LYS A 293 -74.27 75.20 7.17
C LYS A 293 -74.94 75.61 5.86
N VAL A 294 -74.59 74.97 4.74
CA VAL A 294 -75.26 75.16 3.44
C VAL A 294 -76.71 74.74 3.54
N GLU A 295 -76.99 73.53 4.06
CA GLU A 295 -78.36 73.04 4.27
C GLU A 295 -79.21 74.01 5.11
N ALA A 296 -78.65 74.56 6.21
CA ALA A 296 -79.34 75.55 7.04
C ALA A 296 -79.58 76.89 6.33
N LEU A 297 -78.65 77.33 5.47
CA LEU A 297 -78.84 78.54 4.66
C LEU A 297 -79.89 78.32 3.56
N ASP A 298 -79.90 77.15 2.92
CA ASP A 298 -80.93 76.78 1.93
C ASP A 298 -82.32 76.78 2.55
N GLU A 299 -82.46 76.27 3.78
CA GLU A 299 -83.71 76.36 4.56
C GLU A 299 -84.13 77.82 4.84
N ASP A 300 -83.21 78.68 5.28
CA ASP A 300 -83.50 80.10 5.50
C ASP A 300 -83.91 80.80 4.19
N VAL A 301 -83.20 80.53 3.09
CA VAL A 301 -83.54 81.06 1.75
C VAL A 301 -84.96 80.66 1.36
N LEU A 302 -85.33 79.38 1.49
CA LEU A 302 -86.69 78.91 1.19
C LEU A 302 -87.75 79.62 2.06
N VAL A 303 -87.46 79.83 3.35
CA VAL A 303 -88.35 80.59 4.25
C VAL A 303 -88.50 82.03 3.79
N LYS A 304 -87.40 82.70 3.45
CA LYS A 304 -87.40 84.08 2.96
C LYS A 304 -88.13 84.21 1.62
N GLU A 305 -87.93 83.28 0.69
CA GLU A 305 -88.64 83.21 -0.58
C GLU A 305 -90.15 83.03 -0.37
N GLY A 306 -90.55 82.16 0.57
CA GLY A 306 -91.94 82.00 0.98
C GLY A 306 -92.54 83.31 1.53
N GLN A 307 -91.81 84.00 2.41
CA GLN A 307 -92.21 85.31 2.94
C GLN A 307 -92.35 86.37 1.84
N ILE A 308 -91.38 86.45 0.91
CA ILE A 308 -91.42 87.36 -0.24
C ILE A 308 -92.63 87.05 -1.13
N THR A 309 -92.94 85.78 -1.37
CA THR A 309 -94.10 85.36 -2.17
C THR A 309 -95.40 85.81 -1.53
N ILE A 310 -95.56 85.62 -0.21
CA ILE A 310 -96.73 86.12 0.55
C ILE A 310 -96.86 87.63 0.45
N LEU A 311 -95.76 88.37 0.60
CA LEU A 311 -95.74 89.83 0.49
C LEU A 311 -96.09 90.29 -0.94
N LYS A 312 -95.55 89.64 -1.97
CA LYS A 312 -95.88 89.89 -3.39
C LYS A 312 -97.37 89.65 -3.66
N ASP A 313 -97.94 88.56 -3.17
CA ASP A 313 -99.38 88.28 -3.31
C ASP A 313 -100.26 89.28 -2.57
N SER A 314 -99.82 89.73 -1.39
CA SER A 314 -100.50 90.76 -0.61
C SER A 314 -100.49 92.12 -1.34
N LEU A 315 -99.39 92.46 -2.00
CA LEU A 315 -99.28 93.64 -2.88
C LEU A 315 -100.12 93.48 -4.15
N ARG A 316 -100.16 92.29 -4.75
CA ARG A 316 -100.96 92.01 -5.97
C ARG A 316 -102.46 92.07 -5.68
N LYS A 317 -102.92 91.61 -4.51
CA LYS A 317 -104.30 91.80 -4.00
C LYS A 317 -104.61 93.26 -3.66
N ARG A 318 -103.58 94.10 -3.49
CA ARG A 318 -103.66 95.55 -3.25
C ARG A 318 -103.38 96.34 -4.53
N THR A 319 -103.81 95.81 -5.67
CA THR A 319 -103.96 96.62 -6.89
C THR A 319 -105.22 97.45 -6.74
N PHE A 320 -105.00 98.72 -6.38
CA PHE A 320 -105.95 99.79 -6.67
C PHE A 320 -106.03 99.90 -8.20
N ASP A 321 -107.20 99.64 -8.74
CA ASP A 321 -107.51 99.80 -10.14
C ASP A 321 -108.42 101.04 -10.32
N LEU A 322 -108.25 101.72 -11.46
CA LEU A 322 -109.11 102.75 -12.06
C LEU A 322 -109.00 104.22 -11.60
N LEU A 323 -107.96 104.91 -12.09
CA LEU A 323 -108.20 106.15 -12.84
C LEU A 323 -107.65 105.97 -14.25
N ALA A 324 -108.53 106.19 -15.23
CA ALA A 324 -108.28 106.09 -16.66
C ALA A 324 -107.24 107.11 -17.18
N GLY A 325 -106.63 106.81 -18.33
CA GLY A 325 -106.10 107.84 -19.24
C GLY A 325 -104.73 107.49 -19.84
N PRO A 326 -104.61 107.38 -21.19
CA PRO A 326 -103.41 106.91 -21.87
C PRO A 326 -102.46 108.06 -22.22
N ASP A 327 -101.16 107.80 -22.20
CA ASP A 327 -100.30 107.78 -23.40
C ASP A 327 -98.80 107.85 -23.05
N SER A 328 -98.03 107.31 -23.99
CA SER A 328 -96.64 107.64 -24.31
C SER A 328 -95.52 106.71 -23.79
N THR A 329 -95.14 105.81 -24.71
CA THR A 329 -93.76 105.60 -25.23
C THR A 329 -92.61 105.19 -24.30
N ALA A 330 -92.02 104.05 -24.64
CA ALA A 330 -90.60 103.81 -24.99
C ALA A 330 -90.15 102.45 -24.43
N GLU A 331 -90.11 101.38 -25.23
CA GLU A 331 -88.92 100.95 -25.99
C GLU A 331 -87.71 100.66 -25.07
N PHE A 332 -87.40 99.39 -24.81
CA PHE A 332 -86.23 98.67 -25.38
C PHE A 332 -86.05 97.27 -24.77
N LEU A 333 -85.75 96.32 -25.67
CA LEU A 333 -85.24 94.97 -25.46
C LEU A 333 -83.84 94.98 -24.81
N LEU A 334 -83.45 93.92 -24.08
CA LEU A 334 -82.37 92.99 -24.45
C LEU A 334 -81.96 92.03 -23.33
N GLU A 335 -81.72 90.79 -23.79
CA GLU A 335 -80.94 89.64 -23.23
C GLU A 335 -81.49 88.81 -22.07
#